data_AF-A0A6I6A7I2-F1
#
_entry.id   AF-A0A6I6A7I2-F1
#
_cell.length_a   1.000
_cell.length_b   1.000
_cell.length_c   1.000
_cell.angle_alpha   90.00
_cell.angle_beta   90.00
_cell.angle_gamma   90.00
#
_symmetry.space_group_name_H-M   'P 1'
#
loop_
_entity.id
_entity.type
_entity.pdbx_description
1 polymer ?
#
loop_
_entity_poly.entity_id
_entity_poly.type
_entity_poly.pdbx_seq_one_letter_code
_entity_poly.pdbx_strand_id
1 'polypeptide(L)' 'MYEQIARESSSTEVALEKLHRAGAGPIEAIKALRAGRGLTLAEAKQRLHQSPAWSKEVRNAELLHEALWEALDEEDLQ' A
#
# COMPACT_ATOMS: atom_id res chain seq x y z
N MET A 1 0.10 -17.21 0.35
CA MET A 1 0.69 -16.92 1.69
C MET A 1 0.13 -15.64 2.29
N TYR A 2 0.31 -14.47 1.66
CA TYR A 2 -0.16 -13.18 2.19
C TYR A 2 -1.67 -13.06 2.37
N GLU A 3 -2.47 -13.66 1.49
CA GLU A 3 -3.93 -13.72 1.63
C GLU A 3 -4.36 -14.37 2.95
N GLN A 4 -3.71 -15.48 3.34
CA GLN A 4 -4.00 -16.17 4.60
C GLN A 4 -3.69 -15.27 5.79
N ILE A 5 -2.54 -14.56 5.76
CA ILE A 5 -2.17 -13.57 6.78
C ILE A 5 -3.27 -12.50 6.92
N ALA A 6 -3.78 -11.97 5.80
CA ALA A 6 -4.82 -10.96 5.82
C ALA A 6 -6.15 -11.50 6.38
N ARG A 7 -6.54 -12.72 5.98
CA ARG A 7 -7.78 -13.40 6.41
C ARG A 7 -7.79 -13.75 7.89
N GLU A 8 -6.68 -14.27 8.42
CA GLU A 8 -6.58 -14.77 9.80
C GLU A 8 -6.27 -13.67 10.83
N SER A 9 -5.94 -12.46 10.38
CA SER A 9 -5.65 -11.35 11.28
C SER A 9 -6.92 -10.84 11.97
N SER A 10 -6.79 -10.37 13.20
CA SER A 10 -7.93 -9.87 13.99
C SER A 10 -8.47 -8.53 13.49
N SER A 11 -7.65 -7.70 12.84
CA SER A 11 -8.05 -6.40 12.30
C SER A 11 -7.22 -6.03 11.05
N THR A 12 -7.66 -5.02 10.31
CA THR A 12 -7.02 -4.65 9.04
C THR A 12 -5.63 -4.07 9.30
N GLU A 13 -5.48 -3.36 10.42
CA GLU A 13 -4.19 -2.87 10.86
C GLU A 13 -3.24 -4.01 11.23
N VAL A 14 -3.72 -4.99 12.00
CA VAL A 14 -2.91 -6.18 12.36
C VAL A 14 -2.51 -6.98 11.11
N ALA A 15 -3.39 -7.05 10.11
CA ALA A 15 -3.04 -7.63 8.82
C ALA A 15 -1.91 -6.86 8.13
N LEU A 16 -2.01 -5.53 8.06
CA LEU A 16 -1.00 -4.67 7.45
C LEU A 16 0.35 -4.77 8.15
N GLU A 17 0.38 -4.77 9.49
CA GLU A 17 1.61 -4.99 10.26
C GLU A 17 2.26 -6.34 9.97
N LYS A 18 1.45 -7.42 9.94
CA LYS A 18 1.98 -8.77 9.68
C LYS A 18 2.46 -8.91 8.24
N LEU A 19 1.77 -8.33 7.28
CA LEU A 19 2.18 -8.30 5.87
C LEU A 19 3.51 -7.57 5.70
N HIS A 20 3.67 -6.43 6.38
CA HIS A 20 4.92 -5.66 6.39
C HIS A 20 6.09 -6.47 6.98
N ARG A 21 5.89 -7.07 8.16
CA ARG A 21 6.90 -7.95 8.80
C ARG A 21 7.24 -9.18 7.96
N ALA A 22 6.29 -9.66 7.15
CA ALA A 22 6.49 -10.77 6.23
C ALA A 22 7.12 -10.35 4.88
N GLY A 23 7.56 -9.08 4.75
CA GLY A 23 8.28 -8.56 3.59
C GLY A 23 7.41 -8.35 2.35
N ALA A 24 6.09 -8.24 2.49
CA ALA A 24 5.22 -7.96 1.36
C ALA A 24 5.53 -6.57 0.78
N GLY A 25 5.47 -6.44 -0.55
CA GLY A 25 5.38 -5.12 -1.19
C GLY A 25 3.98 -4.51 -1.07
N PRO A 26 3.82 -3.20 -1.35
CA PRO A 26 2.52 -2.52 -1.25
C PRO A 26 1.43 -3.15 -2.13
N ILE A 27 1.81 -3.61 -3.32
CA ILE A 27 0.89 -4.25 -4.27
C ILE A 27 0.44 -5.62 -3.73
N GLU A 28 1.36 -6.42 -3.19
CA GLU A 28 1.02 -7.70 -2.56
C GLU A 28 0.13 -7.50 -1.34
N ALA A 29 0.38 -6.48 -0.52
CA ALA A 29 -0.45 -6.15 0.63
C ALA A 29 -1.86 -5.75 0.21
N ILE A 30 -2.01 -4.88 -0.81
CA ILE A 30 -3.32 -4.51 -1.36
C ILE A 30 -4.05 -5.74 -1.90
N LYS A 31 -3.37 -6.60 -2.69
CA LYS A 31 -3.96 -7.86 -3.19
C LYS A 31 -4.42 -8.76 -2.05
N ALA A 32 -3.59 -8.91 -1.01
CA ALA A 32 -3.89 -9.74 0.16
C ALA A 32 -5.10 -9.21 0.94
N LEU A 33 -5.22 -7.90 1.14
CA LEU A 33 -6.38 -7.29 1.80
C LEU A 33 -7.67 -7.50 1.00
N ARG A 34 -7.62 -7.37 -0.32
CA ARG A 34 -8.77 -7.61 -1.19
C ARG A 34 -9.24 -9.07 -1.13
N ALA A 35 -8.32 -10.01 -1.29
CA ALA A 35 -8.65 -11.43 -1.31
C ALA A 35 -8.96 -12.01 0.08
N GLY A 36 -8.24 -11.56 1.12
CA GLY A 36 -8.37 -12.09 2.48
C GLY A 36 -9.46 -11.43 3.31
N ARG A 37 -9.84 -10.18 2.99
CA ARG A 37 -10.82 -9.40 3.77
C ARG A 37 -11.97 -8.83 2.94
N GLY A 38 -11.98 -9.06 1.64
CA GLY A 38 -13.06 -8.58 0.76
C GLY A 38 -13.07 -7.07 0.54
N LEU A 39 -11.99 -6.36 0.86
CA LEU A 39 -11.92 -4.92 0.63
C LEU A 39 -11.97 -4.62 -0.88
N THR A 40 -12.57 -3.49 -1.23
CA THR A 40 -12.41 -2.89 -2.54
C THR A 40 -10.97 -2.41 -2.75
N LEU A 41 -10.59 -2.11 -3.99
CA LEU A 41 -9.27 -1.54 -4.28
C LEU A 41 -9.08 -0.18 -3.59
N ALA A 42 -10.10 0.66 -3.58
CA ALA A 42 -10.05 1.99 -2.97
C ALA A 42 -9.84 1.88 -1.45
N GLU A 43 -10.62 1.03 -0.77
CA GLU A 43 -10.48 0.81 0.66
C GLU A 43 -9.11 0.21 1.02
N ALA A 44 -8.64 -0.79 0.26
CA ALA A 44 -7.34 -1.40 0.52
C ALA A 44 -6.19 -0.38 0.39
N LYS A 45 -6.24 0.48 -0.63
CA LYS A 45 -5.28 1.59 -0.80
C LYS A 45 -5.35 2.58 0.35
N GLN A 46 -6.56 3.02 0.72
CA GLN A 46 -6.75 3.96 1.80
C GLN A 46 -6.24 3.41 3.14
N ARG A 47 -6.54 2.15 3.45
CA ARG A 47 -6.08 1.49 4.68
C ARG A 47 -4.56 1.35 4.71
N LEU A 48 -3.93 1.00 3.58
CA LEU A 48 -2.48 0.95 3.49
C LEU A 48 -1.85 2.34 3.69
N HIS A 49 -2.40 3.38 3.05
CA HIS A 49 -1.94 4.77 3.22
C HIS A 49 -2.04 5.27 4.66
N GLN A 50 -3.07 4.83 5.40
CA GLN A 50 -3.31 5.25 6.78
C GLN A 50 -2.54 4.42 7.82
N SER A 51 -1.90 3.31 7.42
CA SER A 51 -1.21 2.42 8.35
C SER A 51 0.16 2.97 8.74
N PRO A 52 0.46 3.13 10.05
CA PRO A 52 1.77 3.56 10.51
C PRO A 52 2.92 2.65 10.04
N ALA A 53 2.66 1.34 9.95
CA ALA A 53 3.66 0.35 9.52
C ALA A 53 4.12 0.55 8.07
N TRP A 54 3.32 1.23 7.25
CA TRP A 54 3.58 1.45 5.82
C TRP A 54 3.95 2.91 5.49
N SER A 55 4.08 3.77 6.50
CA SER A 55 4.32 5.21 6.32
C SER A 55 5.54 5.54 5.45
N LYS A 56 6.60 4.73 5.50
CA LYS A 56 7.80 4.94 4.69
C LYS A 56 7.55 4.65 3.21
N GLU A 57 6.94 3.51 2.90
CA GLU A 57 6.61 3.08 1.55
C GLU A 57 5.63 4.06 0.90
N VAL A 58 4.66 4.53 1.69
CA VAL A 58 3.70 5.57 1.30
C VAL A 58 4.43 6.87 0.97
N ARG A 59 5.28 7.36 1.87
CA ARG A 59 6.02 8.61 1.64
C ARG A 59 6.93 8.51 0.41
N ASN A 60 7.56 7.37 0.20
CA ASN A 60 8.39 7.16 -0.99
C ASN A 60 7.55 7.18 -2.29
N ALA A 61 6.34 6.62 -2.26
CA ALA A 61 5.43 6.66 -3.41
C ALA A 61 4.96 8.08 -3.72
N GLU A 62 4.69 8.90 -2.69
CA GLU A 62 4.37 10.32 -2.85
C GLU A 62 5.53 11.10 -3.46
N LEU A 63 6.75 10.93 -2.94
CA LEU A 63 7.93 11.61 -3.48
C LEU A 63 8.22 11.23 -4.93
N LEU A 64 8.06 9.95 -5.27
CA LEU A 64 8.22 9.51 -6.67
C LEU A 64 7.14 10.12 -7.57
N HIS A 65 5.91 10.23 -7.07
CA HIS A 65 4.81 10.86 -7.80
C HIS A 65 5.08 12.34 -8.06
N GLU A 66 5.48 13.07 -7.02
CA GLU A 66 5.86 14.49 -7.10
C GLU A 66 6.98 14.69 -8.13
N ALA A 67 8.09 13.94 -8.02
CA ALA A 67 9.22 14.05 -8.95
C ALA A 67 8.85 13.69 -10.40
N LEU A 68 7.94 12.72 -10.60
CA LEU A 68 7.49 12.35 -11.94
C LEU A 68 6.66 13.47 -12.58
N TRP A 69 5.80 14.13 -11.81
CA TRP A 69 5.01 15.25 -12.34
C TRP A 69 5.87 16.48 -12.63
N GLU A 70 6.83 16.80 -11.77
CA GLU A 70 7.77 17.89 -12.02
C GLU A 70 8.55 17.65 -13.33
N ALA A 71 9.01 16.42 -13.58
CA ALA A 71 9.70 16.08 -14.82
C ALA A 71 8.80 16.20 -16.06
N LEU A 72 7.52 15.84 -15.96
CA LEU A 72 6.57 15.96 -17.07
C LEU A 72 6.22 17.44 -17.36
N ASP A 73 6.06 18.26 -16.33
CA ASP A 73 5.79 19.70 -16.48
C ASP A 73 6.98 20.46 -17.09
N GLU A 74 8.21 20.02 -16.82
CA GLU A 74 9.43 20.57 -17.44
C GLU A 74 9.58 20.19 -18.92
N GLU A 75 9.13 19.00 -19.34
CA GLU A 75 9.13 18.56 -20.73
C GLU A 75 8.11 19.32 -21.61
N ASP A 76 6.99 19.76 -21.04
CA ASP A 76 5.96 20.54 -21.76
C ASP A 76 6.35 22.02 -21.99
N LEU A 77 7.46 22.49 -21.39
CA LEU A 77 7.98 23.86 -21.50
C LEU A 77 9.22 23.99 -22.42
N GLN A 78 9.70 22.89 -23.02
CA GLN A 78 10.80 22.86 -24.01
C GLN A 78 10.31 22.70 -25.44
#